data_AF-X1F5I5-F1
#
_entry.id   AF-X1F5I5-F1
#
_cell.length_a   1.000
_cell.length_b   1.000
_cell.length_c   1.000
_cell.angle_alpha   90.00
_cell.angle_beta   90.00
_cell.angle_gamma   90.00
#
_symmetry.space_group_name_H-M   'P 1'
#
loop_
_entity.id
_entity.type
_entity.pdbx_description
1 polymer ?
#
loop_
_entity_poly.entity_id
_entity_poly.type
_entity_poly.pdbx_seq_one_letter_code
_entity_poly.pdbx_strand_id
1 'polypeptide(L)'
;MASIYKRGGRANRNGCYYISYYERPGLRRTVRGCRDLEATKALARKLEADTMLRRKGVIDARADQCARAETKPLDEHLRDLHADMIAKGTTSKQANLVRARAVRVIELCHAARISELSPSGVQLAIGSLRNEGLSLQTCNFYLRSIKQLSRWLWRDGRTRED
;
A
#
# COMPACT_ATOMS: atom_id res chain seq x y z
N MET A 1 -27.95 5.31 -2.21
CA MET A 1 -28.42 4.34 -3.20
C MET A 1 -27.65 4.52 -4.51
N ALA A 2 -27.22 3.44 -5.14
CA ALA A 2 -26.46 3.41 -6.38
C ALA A 2 -27.41 3.72 -7.54
N SER A 3 -26.97 4.62 -8.41
CA SER A 3 -27.67 5.01 -9.63
C SER A 3 -27.17 4.18 -10.81
N ILE A 4 -28.08 3.57 -11.57
CA ILE A 4 -27.75 2.78 -12.75
C ILE A 4 -28.29 3.50 -13.99
N TYR A 5 -27.45 3.71 -15.00
CA TYR A 5 -27.83 4.44 -16.21
C TYR A 5 -27.03 3.98 -17.43
N LYS A 6 -27.50 4.30 -18.64
CA LYS A 6 -26.74 4.11 -19.89
C LYS A 6 -26.16 5.45 -20.36
N ARG A 7 -24.96 5.43 -20.94
CA ARG A 7 -24.35 6.59 -21.61
C ARG A 7 -24.61 6.51 -23.12
N GLY A 8 -24.79 7.65 -23.80
CA GLY A 8 -24.99 7.70 -25.25
C GLY A 8 -26.45 7.67 -25.73
N GLY A 9 -27.42 7.88 -24.83
CA GLY A 9 -28.83 8.11 -25.20
C GLY A 9 -29.48 6.97 -26.00
N ARG A 10 -30.44 7.32 -26.88
CA ARG A 10 -31.25 6.37 -27.67
C ARG A 10 -30.43 5.58 -28.70
N ALA A 11 -29.29 6.13 -29.14
CA ALA A 11 -28.38 5.51 -30.12
C ALA A 11 -27.57 4.35 -29.53
N ASN A 12 -27.32 4.33 -28.22
CA ASN A 12 -26.52 3.30 -27.56
C ASN A 12 -27.41 2.23 -26.88
N ARG A 13 -28.40 1.70 -27.61
CA ARG A 13 -29.39 0.76 -27.07
C ARG A 13 -28.75 -0.54 -26.57
N ASN A 14 -27.68 -0.99 -27.23
CA ASN A 14 -26.91 -2.20 -26.90
C ASN A 14 -25.67 -1.94 -26.01
N GLY A 15 -25.50 -0.71 -25.50
CA GLY A 15 -24.39 -0.35 -24.64
C GLY A 15 -24.47 -0.98 -23.24
N CYS A 16 -23.31 -1.05 -22.56
CA CYS A 16 -23.25 -1.42 -21.15
C CYS A 16 -23.93 -0.36 -20.27
N TYR A 17 -24.54 -0.83 -19.19
CA TYR A 17 -24.95 0.03 -18.09
C TYR A 17 -23.74 0.52 -17.31
N TYR A 18 -23.92 1.64 -16.61
CA TYR A 18 -22.96 2.22 -15.67
C TYR A 18 -23.60 2.30 -14.31
N ILE A 19 -22.82 2.02 -13.27
CA ILE A 19 -23.22 2.10 -11.87
C ILE A 19 -22.47 3.28 -11.25
N SER A 20 -23.19 4.19 -10.62
CA SER A 20 -22.60 5.28 -9.85
C SER A 20 -23.08 5.23 -8.41
N TYR A 21 -22.13 5.10 -7.48
CA TYR A 21 -22.37 4.87 -6.05
C TYR A 21 -21.41 5.69 -5.18
N TYR A 22 -21.74 5.85 -3.90
CA TYR A 22 -20.86 6.50 -2.92
C TYR A 22 -19.97 5.45 -2.26
N GLU A 23 -18.65 5.55 -2.45
CA GLU A 23 -17.68 4.62 -1.86
C GLU A 23 -17.42 4.96 -0.39
N ARG A 24 -17.38 6.25 -0.08
CA ARG A 24 -17.32 6.84 1.27
C ARG A 24 -18.11 8.15 1.27
N PRO A 25 -18.48 8.72 2.43
CA PRO A 25 -19.16 10.02 2.49
C PRO A 25 -18.40 11.05 1.64
N GLY A 26 -19.10 11.66 0.67
CA GLY A 26 -18.54 12.66 -0.24
C GLY A 26 -17.74 12.14 -1.46
N LEU A 27 -17.38 10.85 -1.53
CA LEU A 27 -16.70 10.29 -2.72
C LEU A 27 -17.65 9.44 -3.57
N ARG A 28 -18.04 9.97 -4.73
CA ARG A 28 -18.83 9.25 -5.73
C ARG A 28 -17.92 8.61 -6.77
N ARG A 29 -18.08 7.30 -7.00
CA ARG A 29 -17.38 6.56 -8.06
C ARG A 29 -18.36 6.06 -9.11
N THR A 30 -17.88 5.90 -10.34
CA THR A 30 -18.65 5.33 -11.45
C THR A 30 -17.89 4.15 -12.03
N VAL A 31 -18.54 2.99 -12.12
CA VAL A 31 -17.97 1.75 -12.64
C VAL A 31 -18.83 1.28 -13.80
N ARG A 32 -18.19 0.68 -14.82
CA ARG A 32 -18.88 0.05 -15.94
C ARG A 32 -19.53 -1.25 -15.45
N GLY A 33 -20.83 -1.39 -15.68
CA GLY A 33 -21.59 -2.61 -15.43
C GLY A 33 -21.67 -3.51 -16.65
N CYS A 34 -22.69 -4.36 -16.69
CA CYS A 34 -22.92 -5.32 -17.76
C CYS A 34 -23.85 -4.74 -18.84
N ARG A 35 -24.03 -5.47 -19.95
CA ARG A 35 -25.08 -5.16 -20.95
C ARG A 35 -26.49 -5.51 -20.44
N ASP A 36 -26.57 -6.47 -19.53
CA ASP A 36 -27.79 -6.88 -18.84
C ASP A 36 -28.05 -5.99 -17.61
N LEU A 37 -29.29 -5.53 -17.48
CA LEU A 37 -29.74 -4.70 -16.36
C LEU A 37 -29.74 -5.49 -15.03
N GLU A 38 -30.20 -6.74 -15.02
CA GLU A 38 -30.30 -7.55 -13.80
C GLU A 38 -28.92 -7.88 -13.24
N ALA A 39 -27.99 -8.29 -14.11
CA ALA A 39 -26.59 -8.48 -13.73
C ALA A 39 -25.97 -7.18 -13.19
N THR A 40 -26.31 -6.03 -13.78
CA THR A 40 -25.83 -4.72 -13.31
C THR A 40 -26.44 -4.34 -11.96
N LYS A 41 -27.73 -4.62 -11.73
CA LYS A 41 -28.39 -4.42 -10.43
C LYS A 41 -27.78 -5.30 -9.35
N ALA A 42 -27.44 -6.55 -9.65
CA ALA A 42 -26.74 -7.44 -8.73
C ALA A 42 -25.35 -6.89 -8.36
N LEU A 43 -24.59 -6.42 -9.36
CA LEU A 43 -23.29 -5.77 -9.13
C LEU A 43 -23.42 -4.48 -8.29
N ALA A 44 -24.44 -3.66 -8.57
CA ALA A 44 -24.71 -2.45 -7.80
C ALA A 44 -25.03 -2.78 -6.33
N ARG A 45 -25.89 -3.76 -6.07
CA ARG A 45 -26.21 -4.23 -4.71
C ARG A 45 -24.97 -4.72 -3.97
N LYS A 46 -24.07 -5.45 -4.66
CA LYS A 46 -22.80 -5.89 -4.07
C LYS A 46 -21.92 -4.70 -3.69
N LEU A 47 -21.73 -3.73 -4.58
CA LEU A 47 -20.94 -2.53 -4.30
C LEU A 47 -21.51 -1.74 -3.11
N GLU A 48 -22.82 -1.60 -3.01
CA GLU A 48 -23.46 -0.97 -1.86
C GLU A 48 -23.26 -1.77 -0.57
N ALA A 49 -23.44 -3.09 -0.62
CA ALA A 49 -23.20 -3.97 0.52
C ALA A 49 -21.76 -3.85 1.01
N ASP A 50 -20.77 -3.91 0.11
CA ASP A 50 -19.36 -3.76 0.44
C ASP A 50 -19.07 -2.37 1.05
N THR A 51 -19.66 -1.30 0.52
CA THR A 51 -19.52 0.05 1.13
C THR A 51 -20.16 0.14 2.51
N MET A 52 -21.30 -0.51 2.72
CA MET A 52 -21.94 -0.57 4.03
C MET A 52 -21.09 -1.38 5.02
N LEU A 53 -20.52 -2.51 4.59
CA LEU A 53 -19.63 -3.32 5.41
C LEU A 53 -18.34 -2.58 5.76
N ARG A 54 -17.75 -1.83 4.82
CA ARG A 54 -16.62 -0.91 5.10
C ARG A 54 -17.00 0.18 6.09
N ARG A 55 -18.17 0.81 5.93
CA ARG A 55 -18.66 1.86 6.85
C ARG A 55 -18.93 1.32 8.25
N LYS A 56 -19.42 0.07 8.36
CA LYS A 56 -19.64 -0.64 9.62
C LYS A 56 -18.35 -1.23 10.22
N GLY A 57 -17.20 -1.07 9.54
CA GLY A 57 -15.91 -1.61 10.00
C GLY A 57 -15.77 -3.13 9.86
N VAL A 58 -16.69 -3.81 9.17
CA VAL A 58 -16.66 -5.26 8.94
C VAL A 58 -15.63 -5.62 7.86
N ILE A 59 -15.52 -4.78 6.82
CA ILE A 59 -14.37 -4.83 5.90
C ILE A 59 -13.32 -3.88 6.46
N ASP A 60 -12.23 -4.45 6.96
CA ASP A 60 -11.11 -3.68 7.48
C ASP A 60 -10.36 -2.98 6.34
N ALA A 61 -10.61 -1.67 6.19
CA ALA A 61 -9.94 -0.85 5.18
C ALA A 61 -8.40 -0.89 5.33
N ARG A 62 -7.90 -1.15 6.54
CA ARG A 62 -6.47 -1.31 6.80
C ARG A 62 -5.96 -2.63 6.25
N ALA A 63 -6.74 -3.72 6.33
CA ALA A 63 -6.41 -4.99 5.69
C ALA A 63 -6.36 -4.86 4.15
N ASP A 64 -7.32 -4.17 3.54
CA ASP A 64 -7.33 -3.87 2.10
C ASP A 64 -6.07 -3.06 1.69
N GLN A 65 -5.67 -2.09 2.51
CA GLN A 65 -4.47 -1.28 2.26
C GLN A 65 -3.17 -2.08 2.42
N CYS A 66 -3.06 -2.89 3.47
CA CYS A 66 -1.92 -3.78 3.67
C CYS A 66 -1.77 -4.75 2.50
N ALA A 67 -2.88 -5.37 2.03
CA ALA A 67 -2.84 -6.26 0.88
C ALA A 67 -2.34 -5.57 -0.39
N ARG A 68 -2.76 -4.33 -0.65
CA ARG A 68 -2.24 -3.53 -1.77
C ARG A 68 -0.77 -3.15 -1.59
N ALA A 69 -0.35 -2.84 -0.36
CA ALA A 69 1.04 -2.52 -0.09
C ALA A 69 1.95 -3.75 -0.28
N GLU A 70 1.46 -4.94 0.09
CA GLU A 70 2.18 -6.21 -0.07
C GLU A 70 2.46 -6.56 -1.54
N THR A 71 1.59 -6.14 -2.47
CA THR A 71 1.84 -6.34 -3.91
C THR A 71 2.98 -5.49 -4.47
N LYS A 72 3.37 -4.42 -3.77
CA LYS A 72 4.42 -3.52 -4.22
C LYS A 72 5.79 -3.99 -3.73
N PRO A 73 6.84 -3.88 -4.55
CA PRO A 73 8.19 -4.24 -4.13
C PRO A 73 8.72 -3.27 -3.07
N LEU A 74 9.62 -3.74 -2.20
CA LEU A 74 10.26 -2.93 -1.15
C LEU A 74 11.01 -1.70 -1.70
N ASP A 75 11.56 -1.77 -2.91
CA ASP A 75 12.19 -0.59 -3.52
C ASP A 75 11.20 0.54 -3.82
N GLU A 76 9.94 0.22 -4.18
CA GLU A 76 8.90 1.25 -4.34
C GLU A 76 8.59 1.91 -2.99
N HIS A 77 8.47 1.12 -1.92
CA HIS A 77 8.27 1.63 -0.57
C HIS A 77 9.44 2.50 -0.08
N LEU A 78 10.68 2.15 -0.45
CA LEU A 78 11.86 2.95 -0.13
C LEU A 78 11.90 4.29 -0.85
N ARG A 79 11.42 4.35 -2.10
CA ARG A 79 11.26 5.62 -2.83
C ARG A 79 10.18 6.49 -2.20
N ASP A 80 9.05 5.90 -1.81
CA ASP A 80 7.97 6.59 -1.12
C ASP A 80 8.44 7.13 0.25
N LEU A 81 9.17 6.33 1.03
CA LEU A 81 9.78 6.76 2.29
C LEU A 81 10.73 7.94 2.06
N HIS A 82 11.57 7.87 1.03
CA HIS A 82 12.50 8.94 0.70
C HIS A 82 11.75 10.23 0.37
N ALA A 83 10.72 10.18 -0.47
CA ALA A 83 9.88 11.33 -0.79
C ALA A 83 9.19 11.90 0.46
N ASP A 84 8.68 11.05 1.36
CA ASP A 84 8.09 11.47 2.63
C ASP A 84 9.11 12.17 3.54
N MET A 85 10.35 11.68 3.60
CA MET A 85 11.43 12.31 4.36
C MET A 85 11.76 13.71 3.82
N ILE A 86 11.85 13.86 2.49
CA ILE A 86 12.10 15.15 1.84
C ILE A 86 10.94 16.11 2.11
N ALA A 87 9.69 15.66 1.95
CA ALA A 87 8.50 16.48 2.20
C ALA A 87 8.41 16.95 3.67
N LYS A 88 8.95 16.17 4.61
CA LYS A 88 9.05 16.53 6.03
C LYS A 88 10.15 17.56 6.36
N GLY A 89 10.95 17.94 5.38
CA GLY A 89 12.09 18.84 5.57
C GLY A 89 13.39 18.15 6.00
N THR A 90 13.47 16.81 5.87
CA THR A 90 14.75 16.12 6.07
C THR A 90 15.69 16.47 4.92
N THR A 91 16.97 16.72 5.23
CA THR A 91 17.97 17.04 4.20
C THR A 91 18.13 15.90 3.21
N SER A 92 18.25 16.22 1.91
CA SER A 92 18.43 15.22 0.84
C SER A 92 19.57 14.24 1.11
N LYS A 93 20.70 14.74 1.64
CA LYS A 93 21.83 13.91 2.06
C LYS A 93 21.43 12.83 3.08
N GLN A 94 20.65 13.19 4.09
CA GLN A 94 20.22 12.26 5.13
C GLN A 94 19.17 11.28 4.59
N ALA A 95 18.23 11.73 3.77
CA ALA A 95 17.25 10.85 3.13
C ALA A 95 17.92 9.80 2.21
N ASN A 96 18.91 10.23 1.41
CA ASN A 96 19.70 9.33 0.57
C ASN A 96 20.46 8.30 1.42
N LEU A 97 21.06 8.72 2.53
CA LEU A 97 21.83 7.84 3.41
C LEU A 97 20.94 6.79 4.10
N VAL A 98 19.76 7.19 4.57
CA VAL A 98 18.77 6.25 5.15
C VAL A 98 18.30 5.26 4.10
N ARG A 99 17.94 5.73 2.90
CA ARG A 99 17.54 4.86 1.79
C ARG A 99 18.63 3.86 1.43
N ALA A 100 19.86 4.31 1.20
CA ALA A 100 20.98 3.43 0.81
C ALA A 100 21.27 2.35 1.86
N ARG A 101 21.23 2.70 3.15
CA ARG A 101 21.40 1.74 4.24
C ARG A 101 20.27 0.74 4.33
N ALA A 102 19.02 1.19 4.20
CA ALA A 102 17.87 0.31 4.21
C ALA A 102 17.88 -0.67 3.02
N VAL A 103 18.25 -0.20 1.81
CA VAL A 103 18.46 -1.04 0.62
C VAL A 103 19.46 -2.15 0.91
N ARG A 104 20.64 -1.81 1.46
CA ARG A 104 21.68 -2.80 1.77
C ARG A 104 21.19 -3.88 2.74
N VAL A 105 20.42 -3.50 3.76
CA VAL A 105 19.83 -4.48 4.70
C VAL A 105 18.82 -5.38 3.99
N ILE A 106 17.95 -4.81 3.16
CA ILE A 106 16.93 -5.56 2.40
C ILE A 106 17.58 -6.56 1.43
N GLU A 107 18.64 -6.15 0.74
CA GLU A 107 19.43 -7.03 -0.14
C GLU A 107 20.02 -8.22 0.63
N LEU A 108 20.60 -7.97 1.81
CA LEU A 108 21.16 -9.02 2.67
C LEU A 108 20.08 -9.94 3.27
N CYS A 109 18.86 -9.43 3.46
CA CYS A 109 17.71 -10.24 3.87
C CYS A 109 17.09 -11.01 2.70
N HIS A 110 17.48 -10.74 1.45
CA HIS A 110 16.84 -11.25 0.24
C HIS A 110 15.33 -11.00 0.18
N ALA A 111 14.87 -9.90 0.75
CA ALA A 111 13.45 -9.54 0.80
C ALA A 111 13.07 -8.70 -0.42
N ALA A 112 12.07 -9.13 -1.18
CA ALA A 112 11.46 -8.36 -2.25
C ALA A 112 10.16 -7.67 -1.80
N ARG A 113 9.45 -8.26 -0.82
CA ARG A 113 8.16 -7.78 -0.31
C ARG A 113 8.18 -7.54 1.19
N ILE A 114 7.14 -6.88 1.71
CA ILE A 114 7.10 -6.49 3.11
C ILE A 114 7.01 -7.74 4.02
N SER A 115 6.24 -8.76 3.66
CA SER A 115 6.11 -9.97 4.48
C SER A 115 7.39 -10.79 4.61
N GLU A 116 8.35 -10.60 3.70
CA GLU A 116 9.63 -11.31 3.68
C GLU A 116 10.66 -10.66 4.61
N LEU A 117 10.42 -9.41 5.04
CA LEU A 117 11.30 -8.69 5.96
C LEU A 117 11.01 -9.10 7.41
N SER A 118 11.67 -10.16 7.86
CA SER A 118 11.54 -10.66 9.24
C SER A 118 12.55 -10.02 10.21
N PRO A 119 12.21 -9.87 11.51
CA PRO A 119 13.15 -9.38 12.52
C PRO A 119 14.43 -10.22 12.64
N SER A 120 14.31 -11.55 12.52
CA SER A 120 15.45 -12.47 12.54
C SER A 120 16.33 -12.29 11.28
N GLY A 121 15.73 -12.15 10.11
CA GLY A 121 16.45 -11.85 8.87
C GLY A 121 17.25 -10.54 8.96
N VAL A 122 16.65 -9.51 9.55
CA VAL A 122 17.35 -8.23 9.81
C VAL A 122 18.53 -8.43 10.77
N GLN A 123 18.37 -9.19 11.86
CA GLN A 123 19.48 -9.45 12.78
C GLN A 123 20.63 -10.20 12.10
N LEU A 124 20.34 -11.19 11.26
CA LEU A 124 21.35 -11.91 10.49
C LEU A 124 22.07 -11.00 9.48
N ALA A 125 21.33 -10.09 8.83
CA ALA A 125 21.91 -9.09 7.94
C ALA A 125 22.87 -8.15 8.68
N ILE A 126 22.48 -7.66 9.87
CA ILE A 126 23.36 -6.83 10.71
C ILE A 126 24.59 -7.62 11.18
N GLY A 127 24.43 -8.90 11.52
CA GLY A 127 25.54 -9.80 11.85
C GLY A 127 26.52 -9.96 10.69
N SER A 128 26.01 -10.09 9.47
CA SER A 128 26.83 -10.18 8.25
C SER A 128 27.63 -8.90 8.01
N LEU A 129 27.00 -7.73 8.15
CA LEU A 129 27.69 -6.43 8.08
C LEU A 129 28.80 -6.32 9.13
N ARG A 130 28.58 -6.81 10.36
CA ARG A 130 29.60 -6.84 11.40
C ARG A 130 30.78 -7.75 11.01
N ASN A 131 30.51 -8.90 10.41
CA ASN A 131 31.54 -9.83 9.93
C ASN A 131 32.34 -9.28 8.74
N GLU A 132 31.76 -8.37 7.95
CA GLU A 132 32.47 -7.58 6.93
C GLU A 132 33.44 -6.53 7.52
N GLY A 133 33.54 -6.42 8.85
CA GLY A 133 34.46 -5.51 9.54
C GLY A 133 33.90 -4.12 9.83
N LEU A 134 32.59 -3.91 9.62
CA LEU A 134 31.95 -2.63 9.95
C LEU A 134 31.91 -2.41 11.47
N SER A 135 32.17 -1.17 11.89
CA SER A 135 32.09 -0.79 13.30
C SER A 135 30.67 -0.98 13.85
N LEU A 136 30.56 -1.24 15.16
CA LEU A 136 29.25 -1.37 15.83
C LEU A 136 28.38 -0.12 15.63
N GLN A 137 28.99 1.06 15.61
CA GLN A 137 28.28 2.31 15.33
C GLN A 137 27.67 2.30 13.92
N THR A 138 28.41 1.81 12.93
CA THR A 138 27.92 1.73 11.56
C THR A 138 26.80 0.71 11.42
N CYS A 139 26.95 -0.47 12.03
CA CYS A 139 25.90 -1.49 12.12
C CYS A 139 24.61 -0.92 12.73
N ASN A 140 24.73 -0.12 13.79
CA ASN A 140 23.59 0.55 14.42
C ASN A 140 22.91 1.56 13.49
N PHE A 141 23.65 2.24 12.61
CA PHE A 141 23.04 3.11 11.60
C PHE A 141 22.25 2.33 10.55
N TYR A 142 22.72 1.15 10.13
CA TYR A 142 21.95 0.26 9.26
C TYR A 142 20.66 -0.21 9.95
N LEU A 143 20.77 -0.70 11.19
CA LEU A 143 19.62 -1.11 12.00
C LEU A 143 18.61 0.03 12.20
N ARG A 144 19.08 1.25 12.45
CA ARG A 144 18.21 2.42 12.60
C ARG A 144 17.48 2.75 11.30
N SER A 145 18.14 2.60 10.15
CA SER A 145 17.56 2.90 8.85
C SER A 145 16.44 1.93 8.49
N ILE A 146 16.62 0.62 8.75
CA ILE A 146 15.58 -0.36 8.50
C ILE A 146 14.40 -0.24 9.49
N LYS A 147 14.67 0.08 10.76
CA LYS A 147 13.60 0.41 11.74
C LYS A 147 12.79 1.63 11.34
N GLN A 148 13.45 2.63 10.73
CA GLN A 148 12.76 3.81 10.23
C GLN A 148 11.81 3.47 9.07
N LEU A 149 12.20 2.55 8.18
CA LEU A 149 11.32 2.02 7.14
C LEU A 149 10.13 1.28 7.75
N SER A 150 10.37 0.31 8.65
CA SER A 150 9.32 -0.49 9.30
C SER A 150 8.27 0.39 9.97
N ARG A 151 8.72 1.36 10.77
CA ARG A 151 7.83 2.31 11.46
C ARG A 151 7.05 3.19 10.49
N TRP A 152 7.65 3.57 9.36
CA TRP A 152 6.97 4.32 8.32
C TRP A 152 5.89 3.47 7.62
N LEU A 153 6.17 2.20 7.30
CA LEU A 153 5.21 1.27 6.71
C LEU A 153 3.98 1.11 7.62
N TRP A 154 4.19 0.94 8.91
CA TRP A 154 3.09 0.82 9.88
C TRP A 154 2.26 2.10 9.98
N ARG A 155 2.92 3.26 10.10
CA ARG A 155 2.24 4.56 10.21
C ARG A 155 1.42 4.89 8.95
N ASP A 156 1.91 4.53 7.77
CA ASP A 156 1.22 4.76 6.50
C ASP A 156 0.13 3.72 6.21
N GLY A 157 -0.10 2.75 7.12
CA GLY A 157 -1.11 1.71 6.99
C GLY A 157 -0.76 0.62 5.97
N ARG A 158 0.52 0.48 5.65
CA ARG A 158 1.07 -0.53 4.73
C ARG A 158 1.35 -1.87 5.42
N THR A 159 1.58 -1.85 6.73
CA THR A 159 1.65 -3.05 7.58
C THR A 159 0.68 -2.96 8.76
N ARG A 160 0.29 -4.13 9.26
CA ARG A 160 -0.52 -4.23 10.48
C ARG A 160 0.30 -3.97 11.73
N GLU A 161 1.54 -4.44 11.73
CA GLU A 161 2.47 -4.46 12.87
C GLU A 161 3.84 -3.90 12.45
N ASP A 162 4.66 -3.49 13.43
CA ASP A 162 6.03 -2.96 13.31
C ASP A 162 7.00 -3.77 14.16
#